data_AF-A0A7S2GJ46-F1
#
_entry.id   AF-A0A7S2GJ46-F1
#
_cell.length_a   1.000
_cell.length_b   1.000
_cell.length_c   1.000
_cell.angle_alpha   90.00
_cell.angle_beta   90.00
_cell.angle_gamma   90.00
#
_symmetry.space_group_name_H-M   'P 1'
#
loop_
_entity.id
_entity.type
_entity.pdbx_description
1 polymer ?
#
loop_
_entity_poly.entity_id
_entity_poly.type
_entity_poly.pdbx_seq_one_letter_code
_entity_poly.pdbx_strand_id
1 'polypeptide(L)'
;MSMVGQEVNVTRVLAEDAHAGSYDVRLLEPAQDWSADDEVVISSSHGGGVHEFYTIQSMSEDGFTMTLNEPLKRGKIGSVVHITDSDTGLNETIDGRATVSLLRRNVEVRG
;
A
#
# COMPACT_ATOMS: atom_id res chain seq x y z
N MET A 1 20.17 24.09 -15.28
CA MET A 1 19.94 23.16 -14.16
C MET A 1 18.46 23.14 -13.87
N SER A 2 17.75 22.13 -14.37
CA SER A 2 16.32 21.98 -14.17
C SER A 2 16.12 21.14 -12.91
N MET A 3 15.69 21.76 -11.82
CA MET A 3 15.17 21.04 -10.66
C MET A 3 13.69 20.79 -10.93
N VAL A 4 13.39 19.72 -11.65
CA VAL A 4 12.04 19.16 -11.66
C VAL A 4 11.91 18.45 -10.31
N GLY A 5 11.13 19.02 -9.40
CA GLY A 5 10.72 18.32 -8.18
C GLY A 5 9.98 17.05 -8.60
N GLN A 6 10.69 15.93 -8.60
CA GLN A 6 10.11 14.64 -8.90
C GLN A 6 9.27 14.26 -7.68
N GLU A 7 7.96 14.18 -7.87
CA GLU A 7 7.06 13.60 -6.89
C GLU A 7 7.46 12.13 -6.76
N VAL A 8 8.30 11.80 -5.78
CA VAL A 8 8.66 10.41 -5.51
C VAL A 8 7.49 9.80 -4.72
N ASN A 9 6.38 9.55 -5.40
CA ASN A 9 5.29 8.73 -4.90
C ASN A 9 5.81 7.29 -4.76
N VAL A 10 6.44 6.97 -3.61
CA VAL A 10 6.88 5.61 -3.28
C VAL A 10 5.63 4.80 -2.94
N THR A 11 4.91 4.33 -3.96
CA THR A 11 3.74 3.47 -3.79
C THR A 11 4.17 2.02 -3.77
N ARG A 12 3.61 1.24 -2.85
CA ARG A 12 3.74 -0.20 -2.72
C ARG A 12 2.38 -0.86 -2.92
N VAL A 13 2.37 -2.17 -3.08
CA VAL A 13 1.15 -3.00 -3.03
C VAL A 13 1.29 -4.06 -1.97
N LEU A 14 0.17 -4.57 -1.46
CA LEU A 14 0.18 -5.66 -0.51
C LEU A 14 0.68 -6.97 -1.15
N ALA A 15 1.34 -7.81 -0.36
CA ALA A 15 1.77 -9.15 -0.73
C ALA A 15 0.67 -10.21 -0.51
N GLU A 16 -0.24 -9.95 0.42
CA GLU A 16 -1.30 -10.87 0.84
C GLU A 16 -2.50 -10.10 1.39
N ASP A 17 -3.64 -10.77 1.45
CA ASP A 17 -4.87 -10.17 1.96
C ASP A 17 -4.72 -9.82 3.45
N ALA A 18 -5.13 -8.62 3.82
CA ALA A 18 -5.17 -8.16 5.20
C ALA A 18 -6.63 -8.02 5.64
N HIS A 19 -7.01 -8.61 6.77
CA HIS A 19 -8.38 -8.58 7.25
C HIS A 19 -8.69 -7.27 7.99
N ALA A 20 -9.99 -6.93 8.09
CA ALA A 20 -10.39 -5.85 8.99
C ALA A 20 -10.01 -6.22 10.43
N GLY A 21 -9.49 -5.27 11.20
CA GLY A 21 -8.94 -5.53 12.53
C GLY A 21 -7.42 -5.83 12.54
N SER A 22 -6.80 -6.07 11.38
CA SER A 22 -5.34 -6.29 11.31
C SER A 22 -4.57 -5.00 11.55
N TYR A 23 -3.52 -5.08 12.37
CA TYR A 23 -2.52 -4.02 12.54
C TYR A 23 -1.36 -4.18 11.56
N ASP A 24 -0.99 -5.42 11.27
CA ASP A 24 0.13 -5.72 10.39
C ASP A 24 -0.34 -5.87 8.95
N VAL A 25 0.37 -5.23 8.03
CA VAL A 25 0.18 -5.41 6.59
C VAL A 25 1.52 -5.77 5.94
N ARG A 26 1.49 -6.73 5.01
CA ARG A 26 2.68 -7.18 4.30
C ARG A 26 2.76 -6.56 2.92
N LEU A 27 3.89 -5.95 2.60
CA LEU A 27 4.19 -5.32 1.32
C LEU A 27 4.80 -6.33 0.37
N LEU A 28 4.52 -6.21 -0.92
CA LEU A 28 5.14 -7.04 -1.96
C LEU A 28 6.63 -6.76 -2.12
N GLU A 29 7.00 -5.49 -1.98
CA GLU A 29 8.37 -5.00 -2.10
C GLU A 29 8.75 -4.26 -0.83
N PRO A 30 10.02 -4.33 -0.39
CA PRO A 30 10.42 -3.73 0.87
C PRO A 30 10.35 -2.20 0.78
N ALA A 31 10.00 -1.57 1.90
CA ALA A 31 10.01 -0.13 2.08
C ALA A 31 11.09 0.27 3.09
N GLN A 32 12.34 0.28 2.64
CA GLN A 32 13.51 0.56 3.48
C GLN A 32 13.61 2.02 3.92
N ASP A 33 12.92 2.92 3.22
CA ASP A 33 12.91 4.36 3.50
C ASP A 33 11.70 4.81 4.32
N TRP A 34 10.85 3.88 4.76
CA TRP A 34 9.69 4.15 5.62
C TRP A 34 10.07 3.87 7.09
N SER A 35 9.48 4.64 8.00
CA SER A 35 9.81 4.60 9.42
C SER A 35 8.57 4.83 10.28
N ALA A 36 8.71 4.58 11.59
CA ALA A 36 7.67 4.97 12.54
C ALA A 36 7.34 6.46 12.42
N ASP A 37 6.10 6.82 12.71
CA ASP A 37 5.52 8.17 12.61
C ASP A 37 5.26 8.69 11.18
N ASP A 38 5.66 7.96 10.14
CA ASP A 38 5.27 8.29 8.76
C ASP A 38 3.76 8.10 8.54
N GLU A 39 3.12 9.02 7.80
CA GLU A 39 1.73 8.90 7.40
C GLU A 39 1.62 8.09 6.10
N VAL A 40 0.69 7.14 6.02
CA VAL A 40 0.41 6.34 4.83
C VAL A 40 -1.08 6.35 4.50
N VAL A 41 -1.39 6.24 3.20
CA VAL A 41 -2.73 5.95 2.72
C VAL A 41 -2.78 4.55 2.12
N ILE A 42 -3.77 3.76 2.54
CA ILE A 42 -4.05 2.43 2.01
C ILE A 42 -5.34 2.50 1.18
N SER A 43 -5.24 2.18 -0.09
CA SER A 43 -6.34 2.30 -1.05
C SER A 43 -6.68 0.95 -1.67
N SER A 44 -7.97 0.60 -1.72
CA SER A 44 -8.43 -0.57 -2.46
C SER A 44 -8.66 -0.21 -3.93
N SER A 45 -8.20 -1.09 -4.83
CA SER A 45 -8.35 -0.95 -6.28
C SER A 45 -9.80 -1.00 -6.80
N HIS A 46 -10.75 -1.54 -6.01
CA HIS A 46 -12.13 -1.73 -6.44
C HIS A 46 -12.96 -0.46 -6.25
N GLY A 47 -13.70 -0.07 -7.30
CA GLY A 47 -14.36 1.23 -7.52
C GLY A 47 -15.35 1.70 -6.45
N GLY A 48 -14.81 2.18 -5.35
CA GLY A 48 -15.53 2.61 -4.15
C GLY A 48 -14.73 2.43 -2.85
N GLY A 49 -13.47 1.98 -2.94
CA GLY A 49 -12.57 1.82 -1.81
C GLY A 49 -12.34 3.12 -1.06
N VAL A 50 -12.81 3.16 0.19
CA VAL A 50 -12.52 4.25 1.12
C VAL A 50 -11.02 4.25 1.39
N HIS A 51 -10.36 5.37 1.10
CA HIS A 51 -8.98 5.61 1.52
C HIS A 51 -8.91 5.53 3.04
N GLU A 52 -8.03 4.70 3.56
CA GLU A 52 -7.76 4.63 4.99
C GLU A 52 -6.38 5.20 5.26
N PHE A 53 -6.32 6.15 6.19
CA PHE A 53 -5.12 6.87 6.56
C PHE A 53 -4.62 6.33 7.89
N TYR A 54 -3.33 6.06 7.96
CA TYR A 54 -2.68 5.52 9.14
C TYR A 54 -1.34 6.21 9.38
N THR A 55 -0.86 6.10 10.61
CA THR A 55 0.52 6.36 10.96
C THR A 55 1.22 5.02 11.13
N ILE A 56 2.43 4.89 10.60
CA ILE A 56 3.27 3.71 10.80
C ILE A 56 3.68 3.67 12.28
N GLN A 57 3.33 2.61 12.98
CA GLN A 57 3.83 2.34 14.33
C GLN A 57 5.25 1.77 14.27
N SER A 58 5.51 0.83 13.35
CA SER A 58 6.83 0.25 13.13
C SER A 58 6.96 -0.40 11.76
N MET A 59 8.20 -0.58 11.31
CA MET A 59 8.56 -1.40 10.16
C MET A 59 9.40 -2.59 10.65
N SER A 60 9.23 -3.76 10.03
CA SER A 60 10.16 -4.87 10.20
C SER A 60 11.55 -4.52 9.65
N GLU A 61 12.58 -5.18 10.17
CA GLU A 61 13.98 -4.94 9.77
C GLU A 61 14.22 -5.18 8.26
N ASP A 62 13.48 -6.13 7.66
CA ASP A 62 13.53 -6.42 6.23
C ASP A 62 12.68 -5.46 5.36
N GLY A 63 11.91 -4.57 5.98
CA GLY A 63 11.05 -3.59 5.33
C GLY A 63 9.80 -4.16 4.66
N PHE A 64 9.45 -5.43 4.87
CA PHE A 64 8.28 -6.06 4.24
C PHE A 64 7.00 -5.97 5.07
N THR A 65 7.10 -5.78 6.38
CA THR A 65 5.94 -5.72 7.27
C THR A 65 5.84 -4.34 7.89
N MET A 66 4.67 -3.72 7.74
CA MET A 66 4.34 -2.44 8.32
C MET A 66 3.26 -2.65 9.39
N THR A 67 3.55 -2.21 10.61
CA THR A 67 2.59 -2.19 11.72
C THR A 67 1.90 -0.83 11.76
N LEU A 68 0.58 -0.80 11.70
CA LEU A 68 -0.24 0.42 11.77
C LEU A 68 -0.48 0.85 13.23
N ASN A 69 -0.67 2.14 13.46
CA ASN A 69 -1.05 2.67 14.77
C ASN A 69 -2.49 2.31 15.19
N GLU A 70 -3.36 2.06 14.23
CA GLU A 70 -4.76 1.64 14.39
C GLU A 70 -5.05 0.47 13.44
N PRO A 71 -6.00 -0.43 13.79
CA PRO A 71 -6.29 -1.56 12.93
C PRO A 71 -7.03 -1.15 11.66
N LEU A 72 -6.85 -1.92 10.59
CA LEU A 72 -7.59 -1.76 9.34
C LEU A 72 -9.10 -1.70 9.58
N LYS A 73 -9.76 -0.65 9.10
CA LYS A 73 -11.23 -0.50 9.19
C LYS A 73 -11.93 -1.47 8.25
N ARG A 74 -11.33 -1.74 7.09
CA ARG A 74 -11.83 -2.72 6.12
C ARG A 74 -10.71 -3.62 5.63
N GLY A 75 -11.06 -4.86 5.28
CA GLY A 75 -10.11 -5.77 4.64
C GLY A 75 -9.54 -5.20 3.34
N LYS A 76 -8.33 -5.63 2.99
CA LYS A 76 -7.57 -5.23 1.81
C LYS A 76 -7.12 -6.47 1.05
N ILE A 77 -7.28 -6.42 -0.27
CA ILE A 77 -6.83 -7.49 -1.17
C ILE A 77 -5.33 -7.31 -1.38
N GLY A 78 -4.54 -8.35 -1.17
CA GLY A 78 -3.12 -8.41 -1.54
C GLY A 78 -2.79 -9.59 -2.45
N SER A 79 -3.80 -10.38 -2.83
CA SER A 79 -3.71 -11.44 -3.81
C SER A 79 -4.06 -10.97 -5.23
N VAL A 80 -3.56 -11.71 -6.24
CA VAL A 80 -3.97 -11.58 -7.64
C VAL A 80 -4.95 -12.70 -7.99
N VAL A 81 -5.86 -12.44 -8.92
CA VAL A 81 -6.84 -13.44 -9.38
C VAL A 81 -6.39 -13.96 -10.74
N HIS A 82 -6.17 -15.27 -10.83
CA HIS A 82 -5.91 -15.95 -12.10
C HIS A 82 -7.23 -16.49 -12.66
N ILE A 83 -7.52 -16.14 -13.91
CA ILE A 83 -8.69 -16.62 -14.63
C ILE A 83 -8.18 -17.55 -15.73
N THR A 84 -8.51 -18.83 -15.60
CA THR A 84 -8.22 -19.84 -16.62
C THR A 84 -9.53 -20.49 -17.05
N ASP A 85 -9.80 -20.48 -18.35
CA ASP A 85 -10.94 -21.17 -18.96
C ASP A 85 -10.43 -22.00 -20.14
N SER A 86 -10.50 -23.32 -20.00
CA SER A 86 -10.03 -24.28 -21.01
C SER A 86 -10.89 -24.31 -22.27
N ASP A 87 -12.16 -23.94 -22.16
CA ASP A 87 -13.11 -24.01 -23.28
C ASP A 87 -12.96 -22.78 -24.20
N THR A 88 -12.62 -21.63 -23.62
CA THR A 88 -12.37 -20.38 -24.37
C THR A 88 -10.89 -20.12 -24.61
N GLY A 89 -9.98 -20.85 -23.94
CA GLY A 89 -8.54 -20.61 -23.97
C GLY A 89 -8.10 -19.36 -23.21
N LEU A 90 -8.97 -18.79 -22.37
CA LEU A 90 -8.66 -17.61 -21.58
C LEU A 90 -7.62 -17.96 -20.51
N ASN A 91 -6.58 -17.14 -20.41
CA ASN A 91 -5.56 -17.22 -19.37
C ASN A 91 -5.10 -15.81 -19.01
N GLU A 92 -5.80 -15.19 -18.08
CA GLU A 92 -5.61 -13.79 -17.69
C GLU A 92 -5.31 -13.70 -16.19
N THR A 93 -4.53 -12.69 -15.80
CA THR A 93 -4.28 -12.37 -14.38
C THR A 93 -4.79 -10.96 -14.09
N ILE A 94 -5.71 -10.87 -13.13
CA ILE A 94 -6.22 -9.59 -12.64
C ILE A 94 -5.48 -9.25 -11.35
N ASP A 95 -4.71 -8.17 -11.40
CA ASP A 95 -4.05 -7.60 -10.23
C ASP A 95 -4.96 -6.52 -9.60
N GLY A 96 -5.62 -6.90 -8.50
CA GLY A 96 -6.49 -6.04 -7.72
C GLY A 96 -5.90 -5.62 -6.39
N ARG A 97 -4.57 -5.72 -6.21
CA ARG A 97 -3.96 -5.51 -4.90
C ARG A 97 -4.11 -4.07 -4.41
N ALA A 98 -4.33 -3.92 -3.11
CA ALA A 98 -4.41 -2.63 -2.46
C ALA A 98 -3.06 -1.93 -2.52
N THR A 99 -3.09 -0.63 -2.77
CA THR A 99 -1.90 0.22 -2.76
C THR A 99 -1.67 0.79 -1.38
N VAL A 100 -0.40 0.99 -1.04
CA VAL A 100 0.07 1.69 0.15
C VAL A 100 1.00 2.81 -0.31
N SER A 101 0.66 4.05 0.00
CA SER A 101 1.44 5.21 -0.44
C SER A 101 1.83 6.07 0.75
N LEU A 102 3.11 6.43 0.81
CA LEU A 102 3.66 7.33 1.82
C LEU A 102 3.17 8.77 1.58
N LEU A 103 2.64 9.42 2.62
CA LEU A 103 2.22 10.82 2.58
C LEU A 103 3.33 11.69 3.16
N ARG A 104 4.12 12.31 2.28
CA ARG A 104 5.10 13.32 2.72
C ARG A 104 4.42 14.67 2.78
N ARG A 105 4.25 15.22 3.99
CA ARG A 105 3.84 16.62 4.19
C ARG A 105 4.97 17.52 3.69
N ASN A 106 4.88 17.99 2.45
CA ASN A 106 5.68 19.11 1.98
C ASN A 106 5.18 20.39 2.66
N VAL A 107 5.59 20.67 3.89
CA VAL A 107 5.38 21.99 4.50
C VAL A 107 6.57 22.86 4.15
N GLU A 108 6.48 23.58 3.03
CA GLU A 108 7.38 24.70 2.76
C GLU A 108 6.89 25.90 3.60
N VAL A 109 7.49 26.11 4.78
CA VAL A 109 7.32 27.39 5.49
C VAL A 109 8.21 28.41 4.79
N ARG A 110 7.63 29.20 3.88
CA ARG A 110 8.26 30.45 3.44
C ARG A 110 7.96 31.51 4.49
N GLY A 111 9.01 31.95 5.19
CA GLY A 111 8.95 33.09 6.11
C GLY A 111 8.72 34.42 5.41
#